data_AF-A0A831PKU5-F1
#
_entry.id   AF-A0A831PKU5-F1
#
_cell.length_a   1.000
_cell.length_b   1.000
_cell.length_c   1.000
_cell.angle_alpha   90.00
_cell.angle_beta   90.00
_cell.angle_gamma   90.00
#
_symmetry.space_group_name_H-M   'P 1'
#
loop_
_entity.id
_entity.type
_entity.pdbx_description
1 polymer ?
#
loop_
_entity_poly.entity_id
_entity_poly.type
_entity_poly.pdbx_seq_one_letter_code
_entity_poly.pdbx_strand_id
1 'polypeptide(L)'
;EISSADKQVVNEYILPDGTVVALNSNSTLTFPKKFKNTIREVTITGEAFFDVYSDPEKPFIIHAGNAQVKVLGTSFNVCAYPNDETIEVVVETGIVEVSCQNSEIPEEPLALLLNAGEKGTLLHSLNKLEKTINTNANYLAWKTHNLVFDQTPLGEVVQYLKKTYHTQIQLNGDNVERLLLTAQFENKSVEFILNVVQLTFGLQLENENGNYILSESKTVNK
;
A
#
# COMPACT_ATOMS: atom_id res chain seq x y z
N GLU A 1 11.61 -15.15 -9.23
CA GLU A 1 11.59 -14.14 -8.17
C GLU A 1 11.84 -12.79 -8.82
N ILE A 2 11.14 -11.77 -8.33
CA ILE A 2 11.44 -10.36 -8.55
C ILE A 2 11.37 -9.68 -7.18
N SER A 3 12.18 -8.65 -6.98
CA SER A 3 12.25 -7.95 -5.70
C SER A 3 12.54 -6.47 -5.92
N SER A 4 11.99 -5.64 -5.05
CA SER A 4 12.28 -4.20 -4.96
C SER A 4 13.21 -3.95 -3.79
N ALA A 5 14.26 -3.15 -4.03
CA ALA A 5 15.19 -2.75 -2.98
C ALA A 5 14.59 -1.62 -2.11
N ASP A 6 15.34 -1.22 -1.08
CA ASP A 6 14.96 -0.08 -0.24
C ASP A 6 14.79 1.19 -1.08
N LYS A 7 13.68 1.89 -0.84
CA LYS A 7 13.26 3.12 -1.54
C LYS A 7 13.06 2.96 -3.05
N GLN A 8 12.84 1.74 -3.54
CA GLN A 8 12.60 1.47 -4.95
C GLN A 8 11.24 0.82 -5.17
N VAL A 9 10.59 1.18 -6.27
CA VAL A 9 9.32 0.57 -6.69
C VAL A 9 9.55 -0.14 -8.02
N VAL A 10 9.05 -1.37 -8.16
CA VAL A 10 8.90 -2.00 -9.46
C VAL A 10 7.52 -1.62 -9.98
N ASN A 11 7.46 -0.70 -10.93
CA ASN A 11 6.19 -0.17 -11.43
C ASN A 11 5.37 -1.21 -12.20
N GLU A 12 6.05 -2.12 -12.90
CA GLU A 12 5.40 -3.12 -13.73
C GLU A 12 6.32 -4.33 -13.98
N TYR A 13 5.78 -5.53 -13.77
CA TYR A 13 6.37 -6.79 -14.18
C TYR A 13 5.28 -7.73 -14.68
N ILE A 14 5.51 -8.35 -15.84
CA ILE A 14 4.55 -9.26 -16.48
C ILE A 14 4.94 -10.70 -16.14
N LEU A 15 4.04 -11.41 -15.45
CA LEU A 15 4.18 -12.83 -15.13
C LEU A 15 3.94 -13.72 -16.37
N PRO A 16 4.36 -15.01 -16.33
CA PRO A 16 4.21 -15.91 -17.48
C PRO A 16 2.78 -16.14 -17.99
N ASP A 17 1.76 -15.85 -17.18
CA ASP A 17 0.34 -15.94 -17.52
C ASP A 17 -0.25 -14.63 -18.05
N GLY A 18 0.55 -13.55 -18.14
CA GLY A 18 0.09 -12.22 -18.55
C GLY A 18 -0.40 -11.34 -17.39
N THR A 19 -0.42 -11.84 -16.15
CA THR A 19 -0.72 -11.03 -14.97
C THR A 19 0.34 -9.95 -14.78
N VAL A 20 -0.10 -8.73 -14.51
CA VAL A 20 0.78 -7.58 -14.27
C VAL A 20 0.90 -7.34 -12.78
N VAL A 21 2.12 -7.15 -12.29
CA VAL A 21 2.41 -6.90 -10.87
C VAL A 21 3.29 -5.67 -10.70
N ALA A 22 2.95 -4.84 -9.71
CA ALA A 22 3.84 -3.79 -9.21
C ALA A 22 4.27 -4.15 -7.78
N LEU A 23 5.52 -3.88 -7.42
CA LEU A 23 6.06 -4.10 -6.07
C LEU A 23 6.44 -2.76 -5.42
N ASN A 24 5.93 -2.51 -4.22
CA ASN A 24 6.36 -1.39 -3.40
C ASN A 24 7.76 -1.66 -2.81
N SER A 25 8.42 -0.68 -2.20
CA SER A 25 9.75 -0.83 -1.57
C SER A 25 9.84 -2.03 -0.63
N ASN A 26 11.02 -2.67 -0.59
CA ASN A 26 11.31 -3.81 0.29
C ASN A 26 10.32 -4.98 0.15
N SER A 27 9.94 -5.29 -1.09
CA SER A 27 8.97 -6.35 -1.39
C SER A 27 9.56 -7.39 -2.33
N THR A 28 9.14 -8.64 -2.18
CA THR A 28 9.64 -9.78 -2.96
C THR A 28 8.48 -10.65 -3.40
N LEU A 29 8.41 -10.92 -4.70
CA LEU A 29 7.46 -11.86 -5.29
C LEU A 29 8.19 -13.09 -5.84
N THR A 30 7.85 -14.26 -5.29
CA THR A 30 8.33 -15.56 -5.76
C THR A 30 7.26 -16.28 -6.58
N PHE A 31 7.66 -16.80 -7.73
CA PHE A 31 6.76 -17.49 -8.67
C PHE A 31 7.56 -18.51 -9.51
N PRO A 32 6.93 -19.58 -10.01
CA PRO A 32 7.59 -20.56 -10.86
C PRO A 32 7.83 -20.01 -12.28
N LYS A 33 8.83 -20.55 -12.98
CA LYS A 33 9.09 -20.20 -14.39
C LYS A 33 7.90 -20.51 -15.31
N LYS A 34 7.09 -21.50 -14.95
CA LYS A 34 5.85 -21.88 -15.61
C LYS A 34 4.83 -22.26 -14.55
N PHE A 35 3.62 -21.72 -14.66
CA PHE A 35 2.53 -22.13 -13.78
C PHE A 35 2.07 -23.55 -14.07
N LYS A 36 1.43 -24.18 -13.07
CA LYS A 36 0.83 -25.51 -13.23
C LYS A 36 -0.40 -25.39 -14.12
N ASN A 37 -0.83 -26.51 -14.71
CA ASN A 37 -2.01 -26.52 -15.56
C ASN A 37 -3.31 -26.20 -14.81
N THR A 38 -3.35 -26.37 -13.50
CA THR A 38 -4.55 -26.24 -12.67
C THR A 38 -4.62 -24.95 -11.85
N ILE A 39 -3.47 -24.38 -11.48
CA ILE A 39 -3.38 -23.18 -10.62
C ILE A 39 -2.17 -22.33 -11.01
N ARG A 40 -2.30 -21.03 -10.75
CA ARG A 40 -1.22 -20.05 -10.84
C ARG A 40 -0.90 -19.61 -9.42
N GLU A 41 0.30 -19.90 -8.94
CA GLU A 41 0.63 -19.76 -7.52
C GLU A 41 1.90 -18.93 -7.33
N VAL A 42 1.82 -17.94 -6.46
CA VAL A 42 2.91 -17.02 -6.12
C VAL A 42 2.97 -16.78 -4.61
N THR A 43 4.10 -16.30 -4.12
CA THR A 43 4.29 -15.90 -2.73
C THR A 43 4.81 -14.46 -2.69
N ILE A 44 4.19 -13.61 -1.87
CA ILE A 44 4.57 -12.22 -1.66
C ILE A 44 5.05 -12.00 -0.23
N THR A 45 6.08 -11.19 -0.08
CA THR A 45 6.49 -10.55 1.17
C THR A 45 6.61 -9.06 0.89
N GLY A 46 6.02 -8.22 1.74
CA GLY A 46 5.92 -6.78 1.50
C GLY A 46 4.59 -6.39 0.85
N GLU A 47 4.59 -5.38 -0.01
CA GLU A 47 3.40 -4.85 -0.65
C GLU A 47 3.45 -4.91 -2.17
N ALA A 48 2.35 -5.36 -2.78
CA ALA A 48 2.22 -5.49 -4.21
C ALA A 48 0.80 -5.19 -4.69
N PHE A 49 0.71 -4.57 -5.86
CA PHE A 49 -0.53 -4.46 -6.61
C PHE A 49 -0.54 -5.51 -7.72
N PHE A 50 -1.64 -6.25 -7.82
CA PHE A 50 -1.85 -7.27 -8.84
C PHE A 50 -2.98 -6.82 -9.77
N ASP A 51 -2.75 -6.95 -11.08
CA ASP A 51 -3.78 -6.91 -12.12
C ASP A 51 -3.78 -8.28 -12.82
N VAL A 52 -4.62 -9.18 -12.31
CA VAL A 52 -4.58 -10.60 -12.62
C VAL A 52 -5.33 -10.89 -13.91
N TYR A 53 -4.64 -11.54 -14.85
CA TYR A 53 -5.26 -12.00 -16.10
C TYR A 53 -6.43 -12.94 -15.79
N SER A 54 -7.58 -12.69 -16.43
CA SER A 54 -8.78 -13.48 -16.20
C SER A 54 -8.66 -14.89 -16.81
N ASP A 55 -8.68 -15.90 -15.95
CA ASP A 55 -8.72 -17.31 -16.33
C ASP A 55 -9.58 -18.08 -15.30
N PRO A 56 -10.89 -18.24 -15.57
CA PRO A 56 -11.80 -18.94 -14.66
C PRO A 56 -11.46 -20.40 -14.43
N GLU A 57 -10.72 -21.05 -15.35
CA GLU A 57 -10.35 -22.46 -15.21
C GLU A 57 -9.07 -22.64 -14.38
N LYS A 58 -8.27 -21.57 -14.21
CA LYS A 58 -7.00 -21.60 -13.48
C LYS A 58 -6.92 -20.47 -12.45
N PRO A 59 -7.38 -20.72 -11.21
CA PRO A 59 -7.29 -19.73 -10.14
C PRO A 59 -5.87 -19.22 -9.92
N PHE A 60 -5.76 -17.94 -9.60
CA PHE A 60 -4.53 -17.31 -9.16
C PHE A 60 -4.52 -17.24 -7.63
N ILE A 61 -3.48 -17.81 -7.03
CA ILE A 61 -3.33 -18.01 -5.59
C ILE A 61 -2.06 -17.26 -5.14
N ILE A 62 -2.22 -16.37 -4.17
CA ILE A 62 -1.13 -15.62 -3.55
C ILE A 62 -1.03 -16.04 -2.09
N HIS A 63 0.17 -16.42 -1.69
CA HIS A 63 0.54 -16.64 -0.29
C HIS A 63 1.20 -15.39 0.26
N ALA A 64 0.63 -14.80 1.32
CA ALA A 64 1.06 -13.56 1.93
C ALA A 64 1.10 -13.75 3.46
N GLY A 65 2.24 -14.20 4.00
CA GLY A 65 2.33 -14.62 5.40
C GLY A 65 1.31 -15.74 5.71
N ASN A 66 0.42 -15.50 6.68
CA ASN A 66 -0.66 -16.43 7.04
C ASN A 66 -1.93 -16.25 6.20
N ALA A 67 -1.98 -15.26 5.30
CA ALA A 67 -3.11 -15.06 4.40
C ALA A 67 -2.90 -15.82 3.09
N GLN A 68 -3.98 -16.41 2.59
CA GLN A 68 -4.10 -16.88 1.22
C GLN A 68 -5.13 -16.03 0.49
N VAL A 69 -4.76 -15.52 -0.67
CA VAL A 69 -5.63 -14.72 -1.54
C VAL A 69 -5.87 -15.50 -2.83
N LYS A 70 -7.13 -15.72 -3.18
CA LYS A 70 -7.53 -16.49 -4.36
C LYS A 70 -8.47 -15.68 -5.24
N VAL A 71 -8.14 -15.64 -6.53
CA VAL A 71 -8.89 -14.86 -7.52
C VAL A 71 -8.96 -15.60 -8.86
N LEU A 72 -9.88 -15.16 -9.73
CA LEU A 72 -10.00 -15.66 -11.11
C LEU A 72 -9.58 -14.63 -12.16
N GLY A 73 -9.59 -13.34 -11.80
CA GLY A 73 -9.28 -12.20 -12.67
C GLY A 73 -9.79 -10.93 -12.02
N THR A 74 -8.89 -10.17 -11.39
CA THR A 74 -9.19 -9.04 -10.51
C THR A 74 -7.98 -8.13 -10.41
N SER A 75 -8.22 -6.87 -10.03
CA SER A 75 -7.16 -5.96 -9.62
C SER A 75 -7.29 -5.63 -8.15
N PHE A 76 -6.19 -5.72 -7.39
CA PHE A 76 -6.19 -5.55 -5.93
C PHE A 76 -4.78 -5.30 -5.39
N ASN A 77 -4.71 -4.71 -4.21
CA ASN A 77 -3.47 -4.51 -3.46
C ASN A 77 -3.36 -5.51 -2.31
N VAL A 78 -2.17 -6.04 -2.07
CA VAL A 78 -1.84 -6.87 -0.89
C VAL A 78 -0.68 -6.20 -0.16
N CYS A 79 -0.85 -5.90 1.13
CA CYS A 79 0.19 -5.40 2.02
C CYS A 79 0.43 -6.43 3.14
N ALA A 80 1.62 -7.04 3.14
CA ALA A 80 1.99 -8.16 4.00
C ALA A 80 3.47 -8.07 4.41
N TYR A 81 3.88 -6.95 5.01
CA TYR A 81 5.22 -6.84 5.58
C TYR A 81 5.34 -7.69 6.84
N PRO A 82 6.42 -8.47 7.04
CA PRO A 82 6.56 -9.39 8.18
C PRO A 82 6.51 -8.73 9.57
N ASN A 83 6.83 -7.45 9.66
CA ASN A 83 6.87 -6.71 10.92
C ASN A 83 5.58 -5.91 11.19
N ASP A 84 4.63 -5.91 10.26
CA ASP A 84 3.33 -5.27 10.46
C ASP A 84 2.44 -6.16 11.33
N GLU A 85 1.53 -5.55 12.09
CA GLU A 85 0.57 -6.29 12.92
C GLU A 85 -0.55 -6.96 12.10
N THR A 86 -0.68 -6.54 10.85
CA THR A 86 -1.77 -6.94 9.95
C THR A 86 -1.29 -7.25 8.54
N ILE A 87 -1.99 -8.17 7.88
CA ILE A 87 -2.01 -8.29 6.42
C ILE A 87 -3.29 -7.65 5.90
N GLU A 88 -3.18 -6.81 4.87
CA GLU A 88 -4.32 -6.13 4.26
C GLU A 88 -4.47 -6.48 2.78
N VAL A 89 -5.72 -6.66 2.33
CA VAL A 89 -6.08 -6.86 0.93
C VAL A 89 -7.17 -5.86 0.57
N VAL A 90 -6.92 -5.01 -0.42
CA VAL A 90 -7.89 -4.00 -0.91
C VAL A 90 -8.23 -4.30 -2.35
N VAL A 91 -9.53 -4.48 -2.66
CA VAL A 91 -9.99 -4.86 -3.99
C VAL A 91 -10.34 -3.62 -4.81
N GLU A 92 -9.70 -3.47 -5.96
CA GLU A 92 -9.99 -2.41 -6.94
C GLU A 92 -11.07 -2.89 -7.93
N THR A 93 -10.94 -4.11 -8.48
CA THR A 93 -11.94 -4.69 -9.37
C THR A 93 -12.19 -6.18 -9.10
N GLY A 94 -13.42 -6.61 -9.41
CA GLY A 94 -13.85 -8.01 -9.32
C GLY A 94 -14.03 -8.51 -7.88
N ILE A 95 -13.75 -9.80 -7.66
CA ILE A 95 -14.01 -10.50 -6.40
C ILE A 95 -12.78 -11.28 -5.95
N VAL A 96 -12.40 -11.09 -4.68
CA VAL A 96 -11.24 -11.70 -4.06
C VAL A 96 -11.67 -12.54 -2.86
N GLU A 97 -11.26 -13.81 -2.84
CA GLU A 97 -11.38 -14.66 -1.66
C GLU A 97 -10.11 -14.53 -0.82
N VAL A 98 -10.24 -14.17 0.45
CA VAL A 98 -9.14 -14.10 1.42
C VAL A 98 -9.41 -15.09 2.54
N SER A 99 -8.43 -15.92 2.87
CA SER A 99 -8.53 -16.88 3.97
C SER A 99 -7.27 -16.86 4.84
N CYS A 100 -7.42 -17.27 6.10
CA CYS A 100 -6.29 -17.45 7.01
C CYS A 100 -5.86 -18.93 7.01
N GLN A 101 -4.61 -19.20 6.67
CA GLN A 101 -4.00 -20.52 6.83
C GLN A 101 -3.36 -20.62 8.21
N ASN A 102 -4.06 -21.25 9.16
CA ASN A 102 -3.50 -21.59 10.47
C ASN A 102 -3.28 -23.10 10.57
N SER A 103 -2.02 -23.52 10.74
CA SER A 103 -1.63 -24.93 10.87
C SER A 103 -2.16 -25.61 12.15
N GLU A 104 -2.58 -24.84 13.16
CA GLU A 104 -2.97 -25.37 14.48
C GLU A 104 -4.49 -25.56 14.67
N ILE A 105 -5.32 -24.95 13.80
CA ILE A 105 -6.78 -25.05 13.88
C ILE A 105 -7.29 -25.71 12.60
N PRO A 106 -7.64 -27.01 12.63
CA PRO A 106 -8.06 -27.77 11.45
C PRO A 106 -9.53 -27.56 11.03
N GLU A 107 -10.24 -26.62 11.66
CA GLU A 107 -11.57 -26.20 11.18
C GLU A 107 -11.44 -25.36 9.90
N GLU A 108 -12.50 -25.33 9.09
CA GLU A 108 -12.47 -24.69 7.77
C GLU A 108 -11.85 -23.28 7.85
N PRO A 109 -10.91 -22.94 6.96
CA PRO A 109 -10.25 -21.65 7.00
C PRO A 109 -11.32 -20.57 6.87
N LEU A 110 -11.40 -19.66 7.84
CA LEU A 110 -12.32 -18.53 7.82
C LEU A 110 -12.02 -17.73 6.54
N ALA A 111 -12.87 -17.89 5.53
CA ALA A 111 -12.73 -17.23 4.23
C ALA A 111 -13.72 -16.08 4.11
N LEU A 112 -13.26 -14.95 3.59
CA LEU A 112 -14.07 -13.79 3.27
C LEU A 112 -14.02 -13.53 1.76
N LEU A 113 -15.18 -13.25 1.19
CA LEU A 113 -15.29 -12.70 -0.17
C LEU A 113 -15.33 -11.18 -0.07
N LEU A 114 -14.39 -10.54 -0.77
CA LEU A 114 -14.24 -9.11 -0.93
C LEU A 114 -14.64 -8.71 -2.35
N ASN A 115 -15.52 -7.75 -2.48
CA ASN A 115 -15.90 -7.09 -3.73
C ASN A 115 -15.07 -5.82 -3.92
N ALA A 116 -15.11 -5.24 -5.12
CA ALA A 116 -14.54 -3.93 -5.40
C ALA A 116 -14.93 -2.88 -4.33
N GLY A 117 -13.93 -2.16 -3.81
CA GLY A 117 -14.08 -1.18 -2.73
C GLY A 117 -14.05 -1.77 -1.31
N GLU A 118 -14.01 -3.09 -1.16
CA GLU A 118 -13.88 -3.74 0.15
C GLU A 118 -12.40 -4.00 0.51
N LYS A 119 -12.13 -4.00 1.82
CA LYS A 119 -10.84 -4.34 2.43
C LYS A 119 -10.99 -5.54 3.36
N GLY A 120 -10.10 -6.52 3.21
CA GLY A 120 -9.87 -7.58 4.20
C GLY A 120 -8.63 -7.28 5.04
N THR A 121 -8.72 -7.46 6.35
CA THR A 121 -7.61 -7.28 7.28
C THR A 121 -7.46 -8.54 8.12
N LEU A 122 -6.28 -9.17 8.09
CA LEU A 122 -5.92 -10.30 8.93
C LEU A 122 -5.03 -9.81 10.07
N LEU A 123 -5.49 -9.93 11.31
CA LEU A 123 -4.74 -9.60 12.53
C LEU A 123 -3.86 -10.80 12.93
N HIS A 124 -2.54 -10.63 12.88
CA HIS A 124 -1.58 -11.72 13.14
C HIS A 124 -1.75 -12.35 14.52
N SER A 125 -1.90 -11.53 15.56
CA SER A 125 -1.97 -11.97 16.96
C SER A 125 -3.21 -12.81 17.28
N LEU A 126 -4.28 -12.63 16.49
CA LEU A 126 -5.58 -13.27 16.73
C LEU A 126 -5.95 -14.30 15.66
N ASN A 127 -5.18 -14.39 14.58
CA ASN A 127 -5.56 -15.11 13.35
C ASN A 127 -7.01 -14.79 12.93
N LYS A 128 -7.42 -13.53 13.10
CA LYS A 128 -8.77 -13.06 12.88
C LYS A 128 -8.83 -12.26 11.59
N LEU A 129 -9.72 -12.68 10.69
CA LEU A 129 -9.98 -11.97 9.45
C LEU A 129 -11.22 -11.09 9.60
N GLU A 130 -11.10 -9.83 9.21
CA GLU A 130 -12.17 -8.84 9.24
C GLU A 130 -12.38 -8.23 7.85
N LYS A 131 -13.65 -7.92 7.52
CA LYS A 131 -14.02 -7.24 6.28
C LYS A 131 -14.61 -5.88 6.58
N THR A 132 -14.17 -4.87 5.84
CA THR A 132 -14.63 -3.48 5.92
C THR A 132 -14.73 -2.84 4.53
N ILE A 133 -15.32 -1.65 4.43
CA ILE A 133 -15.18 -0.80 3.25
C ILE A 133 -13.82 -0.10 3.31
N ASN A 134 -13.09 -0.06 2.19
CA ASN A 134 -11.88 0.74 2.12
C ASN A 134 -12.25 2.23 2.07
N THR A 135 -11.92 2.97 3.11
CA THR A 135 -12.07 4.43 3.17
C THR A 135 -10.74 5.16 2.93
N ASN A 136 -9.63 4.45 2.81
CA ASN A 136 -8.34 5.04 2.54
C ASN A 136 -8.19 5.34 1.04
N ALA A 137 -8.40 6.60 0.67
CA ALA A 137 -8.21 7.08 -0.71
C ALA A 137 -6.76 6.99 -1.20
N ASN A 138 -5.77 6.89 -0.30
CA ASN A 138 -4.35 6.90 -0.58
C ASN A 138 -3.71 5.50 -0.56
N TYR A 139 -4.50 4.43 -0.54
CA TYR A 139 -4.00 3.06 -0.42
C TYR A 139 -3.09 2.63 -1.59
N LEU A 140 -3.24 3.24 -2.77
CA LEU A 140 -2.37 3.05 -3.95
C LEU A 140 -1.46 4.24 -4.24
N ALA A 141 -1.29 5.17 -3.29
CA ALA A 141 -0.47 6.35 -3.52
C ALA A 141 0.98 6.00 -3.87
N TRP A 142 1.55 4.96 -3.24
CA TRP A 142 2.90 4.47 -3.53
C TRP A 142 3.10 4.08 -5.00
N LYS A 143 2.05 3.57 -5.66
CA LYS A 143 2.09 3.16 -7.07
C LYS A 143 1.73 4.30 -8.01
N THR A 144 0.67 5.03 -7.68
CA THR A 144 0.04 5.98 -8.61
C THR A 144 0.53 7.41 -8.46
N HIS A 145 1.16 7.73 -7.32
CA HIS A 145 1.49 9.09 -6.91
C HIS A 145 0.26 10.02 -6.88
N ASN A 146 -0.93 9.44 -6.74
CA ASN A 146 -2.17 10.15 -6.52
C ASN A 146 -2.46 10.18 -5.02
N LEU A 147 -2.61 11.39 -4.49
CA LEU A 147 -2.82 11.66 -3.08
C LEU A 147 -4.04 12.56 -2.91
N VAL A 148 -4.95 12.16 -2.04
CA VAL A 148 -6.17 12.88 -1.70
C VAL A 148 -6.18 13.10 -0.19
N PHE A 149 -6.35 14.35 0.20
CA PHE A 149 -6.46 14.78 1.59
C PHE A 149 -7.73 15.62 1.73
N ASP A 150 -8.55 15.29 2.71
CA ASP A 150 -9.75 16.04 3.10
C ASP A 150 -9.71 16.27 4.60
N GLN A 151 -9.61 17.54 5.01
CA GLN A 151 -9.41 17.97 6.40
C GLN A 151 -8.39 17.10 7.16
N THR A 152 -7.31 16.68 6.50
CA THR A 152 -6.36 15.70 7.04
C THR A 152 -5.25 16.40 7.83
N PRO A 153 -4.97 16.01 9.09
CA PRO A 153 -3.87 16.58 9.86
C PRO A 153 -2.53 16.43 9.15
N LEU A 154 -1.70 17.46 9.18
CA LEU A 154 -0.42 17.48 8.48
C LEU A 154 0.53 16.38 8.96
N GLY A 155 0.41 15.97 10.22
CA GLY A 155 1.09 14.78 10.75
C GLY A 155 0.79 13.53 9.93
N GLU A 156 -0.48 13.29 9.61
CA GLU A 156 -0.93 12.15 8.79
C GLU A 156 -0.55 12.32 7.31
N VAL A 157 -0.72 13.53 6.75
CA VAL A 157 -0.27 13.86 5.39
C VAL A 157 1.21 13.47 5.22
N VAL A 158 2.06 13.86 6.18
CA VAL A 158 3.47 13.53 6.16
C VAL A 158 3.73 12.02 6.21
N GLN A 159 2.94 11.25 6.96
CA GLN A 159 3.07 9.79 6.95
C GLN A 159 2.78 9.19 5.56
N TYR A 160 1.75 9.67 4.87
CA TYR A 160 1.46 9.25 3.50
C TYR A 160 2.59 9.64 2.53
N LEU A 161 3.14 10.84 2.65
CA LEU A 161 4.26 11.29 1.81
C LEU A 161 5.52 10.47 2.07
N LYS A 162 5.87 10.18 3.33
CA LYS A 162 7.00 9.31 3.68
C LYS A 162 6.87 7.94 3.03
N LYS A 163 5.68 7.33 3.13
CA LYS A 163 5.42 6.01 2.53
C LYS A 163 5.46 6.03 1.01
N THR A 164 4.90 7.06 0.39
CA THR A 164 4.78 7.17 -1.08
C THR A 164 6.12 7.45 -1.75
N TYR A 165 6.92 8.35 -1.17
CA TYR A 165 8.16 8.85 -1.79
C TYR A 165 9.43 8.29 -1.13
N HIS A 166 9.29 7.44 -0.12
CA HIS A 166 10.39 6.83 0.63
C HIS A 166 11.44 7.83 1.16
N THR A 167 10.98 9.04 1.52
CA THR A 167 11.80 10.14 2.08
C THR A 167 11.50 10.34 3.56
N GLN A 168 12.41 11.01 4.28
CA GLN A 168 12.16 11.49 5.64
C GLN A 168 11.62 12.91 5.60
N ILE A 169 10.55 13.14 6.35
CA ILE A 169 9.91 14.45 6.50
C ILE A 169 9.66 14.69 7.99
N GLN A 170 10.17 15.77 8.53
CA GLN A 170 9.99 16.14 9.93
C GLN A 170 9.10 17.37 10.03
N LEU A 171 8.22 17.38 11.03
CA LEU A 171 7.38 18.53 11.37
C LEU A 171 7.92 19.11 12.67
N ASN A 172 8.26 20.40 12.66
CA ASN A 172 8.83 21.11 13.80
C ASN A 172 7.95 22.30 14.20
N GLY A 173 7.35 22.23 15.38
CA GLY A 173 6.50 23.29 15.94
C GLY A 173 5.32 22.70 16.70
N ASP A 174 4.81 23.43 17.68
CA ASP A 174 3.85 22.89 18.65
C ASP A 174 2.50 22.51 18.04
N ASN A 175 2.13 23.12 16.91
CA ASN A 175 0.83 22.90 16.27
C ASN A 175 0.88 22.53 14.79
N VAL A 176 2.08 22.39 14.21
CA VAL A 176 2.25 22.10 12.77
C VAL A 176 1.57 20.79 12.38
N GLU A 177 1.71 19.76 13.20
CA GLU A 177 1.10 18.44 12.95
C GLU A 177 -0.43 18.47 12.89
N ARG A 178 -1.08 19.47 13.49
CA ARG A 178 -2.54 19.60 13.60
C ARG A 178 -3.16 20.44 12.49
N LEU A 179 -2.34 21.05 11.64
CA LEU A 179 -2.82 21.84 10.51
C LEU A 179 -3.59 20.93 9.54
N LEU A 180 -4.80 21.33 9.15
CA LEU A 180 -5.68 20.51 8.33
C LEU A 180 -5.51 20.85 6.86
N LEU A 181 -5.07 19.87 6.06
CA LEU A 181 -4.92 20.00 4.61
C LEU A 181 -6.14 19.41 3.91
N THR A 182 -6.69 20.18 2.95
CA THR A 182 -7.64 19.69 1.95
C THR A 182 -7.03 19.94 0.58
N ALA A 183 -6.59 18.89 -0.10
CA ALA A 183 -5.90 18.97 -1.39
C ALA A 183 -5.91 17.63 -2.12
N GLN A 184 -5.84 17.68 -3.44
CA GLN A 184 -5.59 16.52 -4.29
C GLN A 184 -4.36 16.77 -5.14
N PHE A 185 -3.47 15.80 -5.21
CA PHE A 185 -2.26 15.81 -6.01
C PHE A 185 -2.26 14.62 -6.94
N GLU A 186 -2.12 14.88 -8.24
CA GLU A 186 -2.03 13.83 -9.25
C GLU A 186 -0.63 13.82 -9.85
N ASN A 187 0.08 12.70 -9.62
CA ASN A 187 1.42 12.45 -10.13
C ASN A 187 2.37 13.65 -9.96
N LYS A 188 2.46 14.16 -8.73
CA LYS A 188 3.36 15.25 -8.35
C LYS A 188 4.57 14.71 -7.61
N SER A 189 5.67 15.46 -7.60
CA SER A 189 6.83 15.13 -6.77
C SER A 189 6.60 15.56 -5.32
N VAL A 190 7.34 14.96 -4.38
CA VAL A 190 7.26 15.34 -2.97
C VAL A 190 7.66 16.80 -2.76
N GLU A 191 8.63 17.32 -3.52
CA GLU A 191 9.06 18.72 -3.48
C GLU A 191 7.92 19.65 -3.86
N PHE A 192 7.16 19.31 -4.91
CA PHE A 192 6.00 20.11 -5.30
C PHE A 192 4.96 20.15 -4.19
N ILE A 193 4.62 18.99 -3.62
CA ILE A 193 3.61 18.89 -2.56
C ILE A 193 4.05 19.67 -1.32
N LEU A 194 5.30 19.50 -0.88
CA LEU A 194 5.85 20.21 0.28
C LEU A 194 5.92 21.72 0.05
N ASN A 195 6.20 22.19 -1.17
CA ASN A 195 6.12 23.60 -1.51
C ASN A 195 4.68 24.13 -1.40
N VAL A 196 3.68 23.37 -1.86
CA VAL A 196 2.25 23.75 -1.71
C VAL A 196 1.88 23.82 -0.22
N VAL A 197 2.28 22.84 0.58
CA VAL A 197 2.05 22.81 2.03
C VAL A 197 2.71 24.03 2.70
N GLN A 198 3.96 24.31 2.36
CA GLN A 198 4.70 25.47 2.86
C GLN A 198 3.95 26.77 2.60
N LEU A 199 3.51 26.99 1.35
CA LEU A 199 2.79 28.21 0.95
C LEU A 199 1.40 28.31 1.58
N THR A 200 0.69 27.18 1.72
CA THR A 200 -0.67 27.14 2.28
C THR A 200 -0.69 27.54 3.75
N PHE A 201 0.32 27.11 4.53
CA PHE A 201 0.36 27.31 5.97
C PHE A 201 1.38 28.35 6.44
N GLY A 202 2.13 28.97 5.52
CA GLY A 202 3.18 29.94 5.87
C GLY A 202 4.35 29.32 6.66
N LEU A 203 4.67 28.06 6.36
CA LEU A 203 5.78 27.34 7.00
C LEU A 203 7.11 27.65 6.30
N GLN A 204 8.21 27.20 6.90
CA GLN A 204 9.53 27.13 6.27
C GLN A 204 9.80 25.69 5.86
N LEU A 205 10.37 25.49 4.67
CA LEU A 205 10.82 24.19 4.18
C LEU A 205 12.34 24.20 4.05
N GLU A 206 12.99 23.28 4.75
CA GLU A 206 14.40 22.98 4.58
C GLU A 206 14.55 21.62 3.90
N ASN A 207 15.53 21.48 3.02
CA ASN A 207 15.88 20.23 2.35
C ASN A 207 17.37 19.96 2.55
N GLU A 208 17.68 18.87 3.26
CA GLU A 208 19.02 18.38 3.47
C GLU A 208 19.18 17.00 2.84
N ASN A 209 19.73 16.97 1.62
CA ASN A 209 20.02 15.74 0.87
C ASN A 209 18.80 14.81 0.69
N GLY A 210 17.61 15.39 0.43
CA GLY A 210 16.38 14.63 0.24
C GLY A 210 15.67 14.25 1.55
N ASN A 211 16.09 14.83 2.67
CA ASN A 211 15.32 14.86 3.92
C ASN A 211 14.72 16.25 4.12
N TYR A 212 13.44 16.31 4.46
CA TYR A 212 12.69 17.55 4.53
C TYR A 212 12.34 17.90 5.97
N ILE A 213 12.40 19.19 6.30
CA ILE A 213 11.91 19.74 7.57
C ILE A 213 10.91 20.85 7.25
N LEU A 214 9.67 20.69 7.71
CA LEU A 214 8.66 21.74 7.73
C LEU A 214 8.58 22.34 9.13
N SER A 215 8.79 23.65 9.24
CA SER A 215 8.80 24.34 10.54
C SER A 215 7.96 25.61 10.55
N GLU A 216 7.50 26.03 11.73
CA GLU A 216 6.87 27.34 11.88
C GLU A 216 7.85 28.45 11.49
N SER A 217 7.36 29.44 10.73
CA SER A 217 8.15 30.63 10.45
C SER A 217 8.52 31.32 11.76
N LYS A 218 9.81 31.37 12.10
CA LYS A 218 10.28 32.22 13.19
C LYS A 218 9.97 33.66 12.83
N THR A 219 8.97 34.25 13.48
CA THR A 219 8.82 35.71 13.48
C THR A 219 10.09 36.26 14.11
N VAL A 220 11.00 36.78 13.29
CA VAL A 220 12.07 37.65 13.77
C VAL A 220 11.35 38.90 14.27
N ASN A 221 11.00 38.93 15.55
CA ASN A 221 10.61 40.15 16.22
C ASN A 221 11.80 41.11 16.11
N LYS A 222 11.68 42.07 15.18
CA LYS A 222 12.53 43.26 15.12
C LYS A 222 12.01 44.29 16.12
#